data_AF-A0A9P1KFB6-F1
#
_entry.id   AF-A0A9P1KFB6-F1
#
_cell.length_a   1.000
_cell.length_b   1.000
_cell.length_c   1.000
_cell.angle_alpha   90.00
_cell.angle_beta   90.00
_cell.angle_gamma   90.00
#
_symmetry.space_group_name_H-M   'P 1'
#
loop_
_entity.id
_entity.type
_entity.pdbx_description
1 polymer ?
#
loop_
_entity_poly.entity_id
_entity_poly.type
_entity_poly.pdbx_seq_one_letter_code
_entity_poly.pdbx_strand_id
1 'polypeptide(L)'
;MPYVCELGTGQRVYLDNQGSQTVVTIASGSPGQQQQASNGFQTGTWTSPPSLYRTGNGVVLKIETAQGEHFVQLQGSSMSVMGQTPSLGSAQQMSVQQVSSTPASSMPPMKPMEPMKPMEPMKPMEPMKPMQMGNMQMSMNPMEMRMGNMELKMGSSEPSSAPSSGNRKFCSNCGATVQPDDRFCGSCGHQLH
;
A
#
# COMPACT_ATOMS: atom_id res chain seq x y z
N MET A 1 12.73 -9.10 -21.09
CA MET A 1 12.12 -10.32 -21.71
C MET A 1 11.73 -11.23 -20.58
N PRO A 2 10.44 -11.55 -20.42
CA PRO A 2 9.99 -12.30 -19.26
C PRO A 2 10.16 -13.81 -19.42
N TYR A 3 10.31 -14.48 -18.29
CA TYR A 3 10.42 -15.93 -18.18
C TYR A 3 9.39 -16.44 -17.18
N VAL A 4 8.93 -17.67 -17.37
CA VAL A 4 8.02 -18.37 -16.47
C VAL A 4 8.66 -19.67 -16.00
N CYS A 5 8.38 -20.05 -14.76
CA CYS A 5 8.76 -21.33 -14.20
C CYS A 5 7.59 -21.89 -13.40
N GLU A 6 7.23 -23.15 -13.63
CA GLU A 6 6.17 -23.81 -12.87
C GLU A 6 6.72 -24.42 -11.58
N LEU A 7 6.21 -23.97 -10.43
CA LEU A 7 6.57 -24.50 -9.12
C LEU A 7 5.80 -25.79 -8.77
N GLY A 8 4.94 -26.29 -9.65
CA GLY A 8 4.01 -27.37 -9.35
C GLY A 8 2.83 -26.89 -8.50
N THR A 9 1.82 -27.73 -8.30
CA THR A 9 0.58 -27.42 -7.56
C THR A 9 -0.25 -26.24 -8.11
N GLY A 10 -0.07 -25.86 -9.38
CA GLY A 10 -0.78 -24.73 -9.99
C GLY A 10 -0.18 -23.36 -9.70
N GLN A 11 1.04 -23.32 -9.14
CA GLN A 11 1.79 -22.10 -8.87
C GLN A 11 2.84 -21.86 -9.97
N ARG A 12 2.90 -20.62 -10.46
CA ARG A 12 3.84 -20.17 -11.49
C ARG A 12 4.60 -18.96 -11.00
N VAL A 13 5.90 -18.91 -11.31
CA VAL A 13 6.74 -17.75 -11.07
C VAL A 13 7.08 -17.13 -12.41
N TYR A 14 6.79 -15.85 -12.52
CA TYR A 14 7.19 -15.02 -13.64
C TYR A 14 8.36 -14.15 -13.21
N LEU A 15 9.36 -14.06 -14.07
CA LEU A 15 10.53 -13.24 -13.89
C LEU A 15 10.58 -12.25 -15.03
N ASP A 16 10.76 -10.98 -14.72
CA ASP A 16 10.97 -9.96 -15.74
C ASP A 16 12.12 -9.05 -15.34
N ASN A 17 12.91 -8.64 -16.33
CA ASN A 17 13.94 -7.63 -16.14
C ASN A 17 13.46 -6.34 -16.78
N GLN A 18 13.11 -5.37 -15.92
CA GLN A 18 12.65 -4.04 -16.33
C GLN A 18 13.79 -3.04 -16.08
N GLY A 19 14.66 -2.91 -17.09
CA GLY A 19 15.84 -2.04 -17.03
C GLY A 19 16.94 -2.59 -16.13
N SER A 20 16.96 -2.15 -14.86
CA SER A 20 17.90 -2.61 -13.83
C SER A 20 17.20 -3.30 -12.65
N GLN A 21 15.87 -3.44 -12.72
CA GLN A 21 15.07 -4.09 -11.68
C GLN A 21 14.61 -5.46 -12.15
N THR A 22 14.85 -6.48 -11.33
CA THR A 22 14.23 -7.80 -11.49
C THR A 22 12.90 -7.80 -10.78
N VAL A 23 11.82 -7.96 -11.53
CA VAL A 23 10.46 -8.15 -11.01
C VAL A 23 10.17 -9.65 -10.96
N VAL A 24 9.86 -10.15 -9.78
CA VAL A 24 9.45 -11.53 -9.55
C VAL A 24 7.97 -11.52 -9.19
N THR A 25 7.15 -12.18 -10.01
CA THR A 25 5.71 -12.31 -9.80
C THR A 25 5.33 -13.77 -9.58
N ILE A 26 4.81 -14.09 -8.41
CA ILE A 26 4.29 -15.40 -8.07
C ILE A 26 2.79 -15.38 -8.29
N ALA A 27 2.27 -16.27 -9.13
CA ALA A 27 0.85 -16.44 -9.38
C ALA A 27 0.43 -17.85 -8.97
N SER A 28 -0.60 -17.95 -8.13
CA SER A 28 -1.22 -19.21 -7.74
C SER A 28 -2.66 -19.22 -8.22
N GLY A 29 -3.04 -20.27 -8.97
CA GLY A 29 -4.40 -20.43 -9.47
C GLY A 29 -5.09 -21.64 -8.87
N SER A 30 -6.12 -21.40 -8.05
CA SER A 30 -7.08 -22.43 -7.62
C SER A 30 -8.42 -22.18 -8.31
N PRO A 31 -9.27 -23.20 -8.55
CA PRO A 31 -10.63 -22.97 -9.04
C PRO A 31 -11.35 -21.95 -8.15
N GLY A 32 -11.68 -20.78 -8.70
CA GLY A 32 -12.40 -19.70 -7.99
C GLY A 32 -11.53 -18.66 -7.26
N GLN A 33 -10.20 -18.82 -7.16
CA GLN A 33 -9.31 -17.78 -6.65
C GLN A 33 -7.97 -17.76 -7.38
N GLN A 34 -7.64 -16.62 -7.99
CA GLN A 34 -6.32 -16.35 -8.55
C GLN A 34 -5.64 -15.30 -7.64
N GLN A 35 -4.56 -15.71 -6.98
CA GLN A 35 -3.77 -14.82 -6.13
C GLN A 35 -2.42 -14.54 -6.79
N GLN A 36 -1.97 -13.30 -6.70
CA GLN A 36 -0.71 -12.86 -7.27
C GLN A 36 0.05 -12.01 -6.26
N ALA A 37 1.37 -12.23 -6.14
CA ALA A 37 2.29 -11.42 -5.36
C ALA A 37 3.46 -11.03 -6.25
N SER A 38 3.87 -9.77 -6.24
CA SER A 38 4.98 -9.28 -7.08
C SER A 38 5.92 -8.39 -6.28
N ASN A 39 7.22 -8.68 -6.35
CA ASN A 39 8.27 -7.85 -5.76
C ASN A 39 9.33 -7.49 -6.80
N GLY A 40 9.81 -6.24 -6.74
CA GLY A 40 10.92 -5.76 -7.54
C GLY A 40 12.20 -5.65 -6.73
N PHE A 41 13.31 -6.15 -7.28
CA PHE A 41 14.64 -6.15 -6.66
C PHE A 41 15.64 -5.45 -7.57
N GLN A 42 16.49 -4.60 -7.00
CA GLN A 42 17.52 -3.89 -7.76
C GLN A 42 18.74 -4.81 -7.93
N THR A 43 18.76 -5.58 -9.03
CA THR A 43 19.81 -6.56 -9.34
C THR A 43 20.70 -6.14 -10.51
N GLY A 44 20.28 -5.11 -11.27
CA GLY A 44 20.89 -4.75 -12.54
C GLY A 44 20.31 -5.51 -13.74
N THR A 45 20.88 -5.25 -14.91
CA THR A 45 20.49 -5.86 -16.18
C THR A 45 21.04 -7.28 -16.29
N TRP A 46 20.20 -8.24 -16.68
CA TRP A 46 20.62 -9.63 -16.85
C TRP A 46 21.58 -9.78 -18.03
N THR A 47 22.68 -10.50 -17.78
CA THR A 47 23.64 -10.90 -18.82
C THR A 47 23.37 -12.31 -19.34
N SER A 48 22.68 -13.12 -18.55
CA SER A 48 22.31 -14.51 -18.86
C SER A 48 20.86 -14.80 -18.46
N PRO A 49 20.20 -15.83 -19.04
CA PRO A 49 18.86 -16.23 -18.62
C PRO A 49 18.81 -16.61 -17.13
N PRO A 50 17.75 -16.24 -16.40
CA PRO A 50 17.64 -16.55 -14.98
C PRO A 50 17.44 -18.06 -14.76
N SER A 51 17.95 -18.57 -13.64
CA SER A 51 17.84 -19.98 -13.27
C SER A 51 17.12 -20.13 -11.93
N LEU A 52 16.16 -21.06 -11.84
CA LEU A 52 15.51 -21.41 -10.57
C LEU A 52 15.99 -22.77 -10.08
N TYR A 53 16.17 -22.87 -8.77
CA TYR A 53 16.59 -24.09 -8.08
C TYR A 53 15.63 -24.38 -6.92
N ARG A 54 15.02 -25.56 -6.93
CA ARG A 54 14.21 -26.03 -5.80
C ARG A 54 15.14 -26.59 -4.73
N THR A 55 15.00 -26.09 -3.51
CA THR A 55 15.72 -26.52 -2.31
C THR A 55 14.73 -27.06 -1.28
N GLY A 56 15.23 -27.63 -0.17
CA GLY A 56 14.37 -28.06 0.94
C GLY A 56 13.64 -26.90 1.65
N ASN A 57 14.17 -25.68 1.56
CA ASN A 57 13.65 -24.49 2.23
C ASN A 57 12.82 -23.56 1.31
N GLY A 58 12.50 -24.02 0.09
CA GLY A 58 11.78 -23.22 -0.91
C GLY A 58 12.53 -23.18 -2.24
N VAL A 59 12.38 -22.09 -2.99
CA VAL A 59 12.95 -21.95 -4.33
C VAL A 59 13.94 -20.80 -4.35
N VAL A 60 15.08 -21.01 -4.97
CA VAL A 60 16.15 -20.02 -5.12
C VAL A 60 16.22 -19.62 -6.58
N LEU A 61 16.03 -18.33 -6.83
CA LEU A 61 16.29 -17.69 -8.10
C LEU A 61 17.74 -17.20 -8.13
N LYS A 62 18.51 -17.65 -9.13
CA LYS A 62 19.83 -17.14 -9.47
C LYS A 62 19.72 -16.24 -10.69
N ILE A 63 20.26 -15.03 -10.54
CA ILE A 63 20.33 -14.02 -11.59
C ILE A 63 21.80 -13.68 -11.81
N GLU A 64 22.21 -13.63 -13.06
CA GLU A 64 23.57 -13.22 -13.44
C GLU A 64 23.49 -11.86 -14.11
N THR A 65 24.22 -10.89 -13.56
CA THR A 65 24.29 -9.52 -14.08
C THR A 65 25.75 -9.08 -14.24
N ALA A 66 25.97 -7.94 -14.88
CA ALA A 66 27.29 -7.35 -15.01
C ALA A 66 27.96 -7.01 -13.67
N GLN A 67 27.18 -6.90 -12.58
CA GLN A 67 27.68 -6.59 -11.24
C GLN A 67 27.99 -7.85 -10.42
N GLY A 68 27.63 -9.03 -10.93
CA GLY A 68 27.84 -10.32 -10.26
C GLY A 68 26.57 -11.17 -10.22
N GLU A 69 26.61 -12.19 -9.38
CA GLU A 69 25.49 -13.10 -9.17
C GLU A 69 24.59 -12.58 -8.03
N HIS A 70 23.29 -12.53 -8.29
CA HIS A 70 22.27 -12.20 -7.29
C HIS A 70 21.38 -13.41 -7.03
N PHE A 71 21.10 -13.66 -5.76
CA PHE A 71 20.25 -14.77 -5.34
C PHE A 71 19.00 -14.23 -4.63
N VAL A 72 17.84 -14.76 -4.99
CA VAL A 72 16.55 -14.40 -4.36
C VAL A 72 15.89 -15.67 -3.87
N GLN A 73 15.55 -15.73 -2.60
CA GLN A 73 14.79 -16.82 -2.01
C GLN A 73 13.30 -16.54 -2.15
N LEU A 74 12.57 -17.56 -2.58
CA LEU A 74 11.13 -17.59 -2.76
C LEU A 74 10.58 -18.67 -1.82
N GLN A 75 9.84 -18.26 -0.79
CA GLN A 75 9.22 -19.18 0.16
C GLN A 75 7.71 -18.87 0.24
N GLY A 76 6.90 -19.71 -0.40
CA GLY A 76 5.47 -19.45 -0.56
C GLY A 76 5.22 -18.17 -1.37
N SER A 77 4.64 -17.16 -0.75
CA SER A 77 4.43 -15.82 -1.35
C SER A 77 5.50 -14.80 -0.94
N SER A 78 6.40 -15.18 -0.02
CA SER A 78 7.45 -14.29 0.48
C SER A 78 8.70 -14.39 -0.39
N MET A 79 9.34 -13.24 -0.63
CA MET A 79 10.47 -13.10 -1.54
C MET A 79 11.54 -12.24 -0.86
N SER A 80 12.79 -12.71 -0.83
CA SER A 80 13.88 -12.02 -0.14
C SER A 80 15.19 -12.17 -0.89
N VAL A 81 15.94 -11.07 -1.02
CA VAL A 81 17.29 -11.11 -1.62
C VAL A 81 18.25 -11.72 -0.61
N MET A 82 19.05 -12.66 -1.06
CA MET A 82 20.13 -13.25 -0.28
C MET A 82 21.42 -12.47 -0.53
N GLY A 83 22.08 -12.05 0.55
CA GLY A 83 23.38 -11.38 0.49
C GLY A 83 24.56 -12.32 0.29
N GLN A 84 24.35 -13.64 0.41
CA GLN A 84 25.38 -14.68 0.30
C GLN A 84 24.95 -15.76 -0.69
N THR A 85 25.91 -16.51 -1.22
CA THR A 85 25.65 -17.63 -2.13
C THR A 85 25.00 -18.79 -1.38
N PRO A 86 23.78 -19.20 -1.74
CA PRO A 86 23.11 -20.32 -1.10
C PRO A 86 23.77 -21.65 -1.49
N SER A 87 23.69 -22.64 -0.60
CA SER A 87 24.18 -23.99 -0.88
C SER A 87 23.23 -24.71 -1.84
N LEU A 88 23.56 -24.71 -3.14
CA LEU A 88 22.75 -25.34 -4.20
C LEU A 88 23.11 -26.81 -4.48
N GLY A 89 24.04 -27.42 -3.72
CA GLY A 89 24.59 -28.75 -4.04
C GLY A 89 23.58 -29.90 -4.11
N SER A 90 22.46 -29.80 -3.39
CA SER A 90 21.34 -30.76 -3.43
C SER A 90 20.06 -30.16 -4.02
N ALA A 91 20.18 -29.02 -4.70
CA ALA A 91 19.03 -28.31 -5.26
C ALA A 91 18.67 -28.85 -6.64
N GLN A 92 17.37 -29.02 -6.90
CA GLN A 92 16.88 -29.46 -8.21
C GLN A 92 16.70 -28.24 -9.12
N GLN A 93 17.42 -28.18 -10.23
CA GLN A 93 17.24 -27.10 -11.21
C GLN A 93 15.86 -27.24 -11.87
N MET A 94 15.14 -26.13 -11.93
CA MET A 94 13.79 -26.06 -12.47
C MET A 94 13.80 -25.63 -13.93
N SER A 95 12.82 -26.08 -14.70
CA SER A 95 12.64 -25.68 -16.08
C SER A 95 12.07 -24.26 -16.15
N VAL A 96 12.84 -23.36 -16.77
CA VAL A 96 12.45 -21.98 -17.03
C VAL A 96 12.15 -21.84 -18.52
N GLN A 97 10.99 -21.27 -18.86
CA GLN A 97 10.55 -21.05 -20.24
C GLN A 97 10.42 -19.56 -20.50
N GLN A 98 10.91 -19.10 -21.64
CA GLN A 98 10.70 -17.71 -22.04
C GLN A 98 9.24 -17.50 -22.46
N VAL A 99 8.65 -16.39 -22.04
CA VAL A 99 7.27 -16.01 -22.40
C VAL A 99 7.25 -14.62 -23.03
N SER A 100 6.21 -14.34 -23.80
CA SER A 100 6.01 -13.04 -24.45
C SER A 100 5.56 -11.94 -23.49
N SER A 101 4.89 -12.30 -22.39
CA SER A 101 4.42 -11.36 -21.37
C SER A 101 4.27 -12.02 -20.00
N THR A 102 4.41 -11.22 -18.93
CA THR A 102 3.97 -11.61 -17.59
C THR A 102 2.47 -11.32 -17.44
N PRO A 103 1.74 -12.08 -16.62
CA PRO A 103 0.37 -11.71 -16.29
C PRO A 103 0.43 -10.34 -15.61
N ALA A 104 -0.22 -9.35 -16.21
CA ALA A 104 -0.34 -8.04 -15.61
C ALA A 104 -0.95 -8.23 -14.22
N SER A 105 -0.23 -7.80 -13.19
CA SER A 105 -0.86 -7.53 -11.90
C SER A 105 -2.05 -6.63 -12.22
N SER A 106 -3.23 -6.97 -11.73
CA SER A 106 -4.50 -6.32 -12.09
C SER A 106 -4.60 -4.83 -11.70
N MET A 107 -3.49 -4.17 -11.37
CA MET A 107 -3.41 -2.72 -11.33
C MET A 107 -3.08 -2.20 -12.74
N PRO A 108 -4.05 -1.59 -13.45
CA PRO A 108 -3.74 -0.90 -14.69
C PRO A 108 -2.70 0.20 -14.40
N PRO A 109 -1.72 0.43 -15.30
CA PRO A 109 -0.87 1.60 -15.17
C PRO A 109 -1.78 2.82 -15.14
N MET A 110 -1.73 3.60 -14.05
CA MET A 110 -2.37 4.91 -14.04
C MET A 110 -1.74 5.67 -15.21
N LYS A 111 -2.54 5.97 -16.24
CA LYS A 111 -2.10 6.87 -17.31
C LYS A 111 -1.57 8.13 -16.63
N PRO A 112 -0.42 8.68 -17.06
CA PRO A 112 -0.04 10.03 -16.68
C PRO A 112 -1.25 10.91 -16.95
N MET A 113 -1.81 11.54 -15.90
CA MET A 113 -2.84 12.54 -16.12
C MET A 113 -2.23 13.55 -17.08
N GLU A 114 -2.80 13.67 -18.27
CA GLU A 114 -2.44 14.75 -19.17
C GLU A 114 -2.55 16.05 -18.39
N PRO A 115 -1.59 16.98 -18.52
CA PRO A 115 -1.67 18.25 -17.83
C PRO A 115 -3.03 18.86 -18.16
N MET A 116 -3.87 18.98 -17.15
CA MET A 116 -5.18 19.58 -17.29
C MET A 116 -4.97 20.94 -17.96
N LYS A 117 -5.60 21.14 -19.12
CA LYS A 117 -5.61 22.45 -19.75
C LYS A 117 -6.04 23.47 -18.69
N PRO A 118 -5.40 24.65 -18.61
CA PRO A 118 -5.82 25.69 -17.69
C PRO A 118 -7.32 25.93 -17.92
N MET A 119 -8.12 25.62 -16.90
CA MET A 119 -9.56 25.85 -16.96
C MET A 119 -9.76 27.33 -17.25
N GLU A 120 -10.45 27.61 -18.35
CA GLU A 120 -10.95 28.96 -18.60
C GLU A 120 -11.81 29.37 -17.40
N PRO A 121 -11.75 30.65 -16.97
CA PRO A 121 -12.47 31.10 -15.81
C PRO A 121 -13.96 30.78 -15.98
N MET A 122 -14.44 29.83 -15.17
CA MET A 122 -15.85 29.47 -15.15
C MET A 122 -16.66 30.73 -14.86
N LYS A 123 -17.60 31.03 -15.75
CA LYS A 123 -18.59 32.08 -15.50
C LYS A 123 -19.28 31.78 -14.16
N PRO A 124 -19.56 32.80 -13.34
CA PRO A 124 -20.21 32.60 -12.05
C PRO A 124 -21.52 31.83 -12.25
N MET A 125 -21.59 30.63 -11.68
CA MET A 125 -22.78 29.79 -11.71
C MET A 125 -23.90 30.52 -10.97
N GLU A 126 -25.06 30.62 -11.62
CA GLU A 126 -26.27 31.10 -10.97
C GLU A 126 -26.65 30.16 -9.81
N PRO A 127 -27.17 30.68 -8.70
CA PRO A 127 -27.42 29.89 -7.50
C PRO A 127 -28.43 28.76 -7.79
N MET A 128 -27.97 27.52 -7.62
CA MET A 128 -28.83 26.35 -7.72
C MET A 128 -29.93 26.42 -6.66
N LYS A 129 -31.18 26.30 -7.10
CA LYS A 129 -32.34 26.15 -6.20
C LYS A 129 -32.15 24.90 -5.33
N PRO A 130 -32.59 24.94 -4.05
CA PRO A 130 -32.45 23.80 -3.16
C PRO A 130 -33.23 22.59 -3.70
N MET A 131 -32.52 21.49 -3.98
CA MET A 131 -33.14 20.20 -4.29
C MET A 131 -33.84 19.67 -3.04
N GLN A 132 -35.15 19.43 -3.15
CA GLN A 132 -35.97 18.84 -2.09
C GLN A 132 -36.03 17.33 -2.29
N MET A 133 -35.40 16.55 -1.41
CA MET A 133 -35.60 15.10 -1.30
C MET A 133 -36.46 14.82 -0.06
N GLY A 134 -37.78 14.89 -0.21
CA GLY A 134 -38.74 14.60 0.86
C GLY A 134 -38.71 15.61 2.03
N ASN A 135 -38.81 15.13 3.27
CA ASN A 135 -38.83 15.95 4.50
C ASN A 135 -37.45 16.50 4.93
N MET A 136 -36.39 16.28 4.14
CA MET A 136 -35.04 16.69 4.50
C MET A 136 -34.69 18.01 3.81
N GLN A 137 -34.73 19.10 4.59
CA GLN A 137 -34.49 20.45 4.11
C GLN A 137 -33.13 20.96 4.61
N MET A 138 -32.20 21.16 3.67
CA MET A 138 -30.90 21.74 3.93
C MET A 138 -30.90 23.20 3.45
N SER A 139 -30.83 24.15 4.38
CA SER A 139 -30.66 25.57 4.05
C SER A 139 -29.18 25.93 4.19
N MET A 140 -28.60 26.59 3.18
CA MET A 140 -27.16 26.86 3.16
C MET A 140 -26.77 28.23 3.72
N ASN A 141 -27.70 29.03 4.24
CA ASN A 141 -27.36 30.32 4.88
C ASN A 141 -28.51 30.84 5.78
N PRO A 142 -28.38 30.81 7.13
CA PRO A 142 -27.38 30.07 7.90
C PRO A 142 -27.60 28.55 7.78
N MET A 143 -26.53 27.78 8.01
CA MET A 143 -26.53 26.34 7.79
C MET A 143 -27.41 25.62 8.82
N GLU A 144 -28.66 25.36 8.46
CA GLU A 144 -29.67 24.70 9.30
C GLU A 144 -29.98 23.30 8.73
N MET A 145 -29.80 22.28 9.57
CA MET A 145 -30.23 20.91 9.29
C MET A 145 -31.48 20.61 10.11
N ARG A 146 -32.64 20.44 9.44
CA ARG A 146 -33.90 20.04 10.08
C ARG A 146 -34.23 18.59 9.72
N MET A 147 -34.30 17.74 10.73
CA MET A 147 -34.70 16.33 10.60
C MET A 147 -35.94 16.10 11.45
N GLY A 148 -37.12 16.41 10.91
CA GLY A 148 -38.38 16.36 11.66
C GLY A 148 -38.45 17.44 12.75
N ASN A 149 -38.53 17.04 14.03
CA ASN A 149 -38.77 17.92 15.18
C ASN A 149 -37.50 18.27 15.99
N MET A 150 -36.30 18.08 15.42
CA MET A 150 -35.03 18.36 16.09
C MET A 150 -34.17 19.30 15.22
N GLU A 151 -33.81 20.46 15.77
CA GLU A 151 -33.08 21.55 15.10
C GLU A 151 -31.73 21.80 15.79
N LEU A 152 -30.63 21.81 15.02
CA LEU A 152 -29.28 22.14 15.49
C LEU A 152 -28.76 23.34 14.69
N LYS A 153 -28.53 24.47 15.37
CA LYS A 153 -28.00 25.73 14.83
C LYS A 153 -26.58 25.97 15.31
N MET A 154 -25.63 26.22 14.40
CA MET A 154 -24.24 26.51 14.75
C MET A 154 -23.72 27.73 13.97
N GLY A 155 -23.39 28.80 14.73
CA GLY A 155 -22.84 30.09 14.26
C GLY A 155 -23.77 31.26 14.61
N SER A 156 -23.40 32.30 15.36
CA SER A 156 -22.08 32.88 15.60
C SER A 156 -22.06 33.68 16.90
N SER A 157 -20.98 33.61 17.67
CA SER A 157 -20.48 34.68 18.54
C SER A 157 -19.06 34.35 19.00
N GLU A 158 -18.08 34.97 18.36
CA GLU A 158 -16.84 35.42 19.01
C GLU A 158 -16.92 36.97 19.00
N PRO A 159 -16.42 37.69 20.02
CA PRO A 159 -15.00 37.60 20.39
C PRO A 159 -14.65 37.67 21.89
N SER A 160 -13.40 37.28 22.17
CA SER A 160 -12.50 37.79 23.20
C SER A 160 -12.74 37.38 24.66
N SER A 161 -11.93 36.43 25.13
CA SER A 161 -10.99 36.60 26.25
C SER A 161 -10.17 35.31 26.42
N ALA A 162 -8.94 35.28 25.90
CA ALA A 162 -7.89 34.53 26.58
C ALA A 162 -7.55 35.27 27.90
N PRO A 163 -6.88 34.65 28.89
CA PRO A 163 -6.40 33.28 28.97
C PRO A 163 -6.95 32.54 30.21
N SER A 164 -6.97 31.23 30.18
CA SER A 164 -6.94 30.45 31.41
C SER A 164 -5.99 29.29 31.18
N SER A 165 -4.74 29.52 31.59
CA SER A 165 -3.70 28.53 31.81
C SER A 165 -4.22 27.43 32.74
N GLY A 166 -4.94 26.48 32.18
CA GLY A 166 -5.19 25.18 32.80
C GLY A 166 -4.08 24.26 32.38
N ASN A 167 -3.09 24.07 33.26
CA ASN A 167 -1.90 23.24 33.10
C ASN A 167 -2.29 21.78 32.77
N ARG A 168 -2.59 21.49 31.50
CA ARG A 168 -2.82 20.12 31.03
C ARG A 168 -1.49 19.40 31.06
N LYS A 169 -1.34 18.47 32.00
CA LYS A 169 -0.17 17.60 32.07
C LYS A 169 -0.32 16.46 31.08
N PHE A 170 0.80 15.94 30.61
CA PHE A 170 0.86 14.77 29.75
C PHE A 170 1.61 13.67 30.47
N CYS A 171 1.19 12.42 30.28
CA CYS A 171 1.88 11.28 30.86
C CYS A 171 3.28 11.16 30.22
N SER A 172 4.32 11.15 31.04
CA SER A 172 5.72 10.99 30.60
C SER A 172 5.99 9.63 29.94
N ASN A 173 5.19 8.62 30.25
CA ASN A 173 5.41 7.25 29.76
C ASN A 173 4.70 6.95 28.43
N CYS A 174 3.50 7.49 28.19
CA CYS A 174 2.72 7.20 26.97
C CYS A 174 2.25 8.43 26.18
N GLY A 175 2.48 9.65 26.68
CA GLY A 175 2.09 10.89 26.03
C GLY A 175 0.59 11.23 26.11
N ALA A 176 -0.23 10.41 26.77
CA ALA A 176 -1.65 10.68 26.93
C ALA A 176 -1.89 11.92 27.81
N THR A 177 -2.90 12.72 27.48
CA THR A 177 -3.33 13.88 28.28
C THR A 177 -3.92 13.42 29.61
N VAL A 178 -3.43 13.98 30.72
CA VAL A 178 -3.84 13.60 32.08
C VAL A 178 -4.20 14.86 32.88
N GLN A 179 -5.17 14.74 33.80
CA GLN A 179 -5.54 15.85 34.66
C GLN A 179 -4.48 16.04 35.75
N PRO A 180 -4.26 17.27 36.24
CA PRO A 180 -3.28 17.54 37.29
C PRO A 180 -3.58 16.85 38.63
N ASP A 181 -4.80 16.36 38.85
CA ASP A 181 -5.24 15.62 40.05
C ASP A 181 -5.18 14.08 39.87
N ASP A 182 -4.90 13.58 38.65
CA ASP A 182 -4.81 12.14 38.38
C ASP A 182 -3.56 11.56 39.05
N ARG A 183 -3.74 10.54 39.90
CA ARG A 183 -2.63 9.77 40.51
C ARG A 183 -2.12 8.67 39.58
N PHE A 184 -2.89 8.28 38.58
CA PHE A 184 -2.55 7.23 37.62
C PHE A 184 -3.06 7.61 36.23
N CYS A 185 -2.30 7.27 35.18
CA CYS A 185 -2.73 7.48 33.81
C CYS A 185 -3.78 6.42 33.42
N GLY A 186 -5.00 6.85 33.10
CA GLY A 186 -6.07 5.95 32.65
C GLY A 186 -5.77 5.21 31.33
N SER A 187 -4.77 5.65 30.56
CA SER A 187 -4.42 5.03 29.28
C SER A 187 -3.36 3.94 29.41
N CYS A 188 -2.42 4.02 30.36
CA CYS A 188 -1.32 3.06 30.48
C CYS A 188 -1.08 2.53 31.90
N GLY A 189 -1.85 2.99 32.89
CA GLY A 189 -1.74 2.58 34.29
C GLY A 189 -0.52 3.14 35.03
N HIS A 190 0.30 3.99 34.39
CA HIS A 190 1.49 4.56 35.01
C HIS A 190 1.12 5.57 36.11
N GLN A 191 1.80 5.49 37.25
CA GLN A 191 1.57 6.36 38.40
C GLN A 191 2.13 7.76 38.12
N LEU A 192 1.28 8.78 38.25
CA LEU A 192 1.58 10.19 38.03
C LEU A 192 1.77 10.83 39.40
N HIS A 193 2.96 10.70 39.98
CA HIS A 193 3.35 11.38 41.23
C HIS A 193 4.46 12.37 40.99
#